data_AF-L5N6L6-F1
#
_entry.id   AF-L5N6L6-F1
#
_cell.length_a   1.000
_cell.length_b   1.000
_cell.length_c   1.000
_cell.angle_alpha   90.00
_cell.angle_beta   90.00
_cell.angle_gamma   90.00
#
_symmetry.space_group_name_H-M   'P 1'
#
loop_
_entity.id
_entity.type
_entity.pdbx_description
1 polymer ?
#
loop_
_entity_poly.entity_id
_entity_poly.type
_entity_poly.pdbx_seq_one_letter_code
_entity_poly.pdbx_strand_id
1 'polypeptide(L)'
;METTPWTIDRYEGEEADRKSDIVAVEYPLTIFINGNEFATMVCTPLDLEVLVTGFLASEGLIRKADEIKKLTIDMDRGIAYVETHRPIAVSGEGQKRWIGSCCGKSRAFYFKNDAATARTAVDDTAYTPDTCFRMMDAFHREAETFRETGGVHQAAIAKDGKIVKAYTDIGRHNALDKLYGYLLMERMEHRGLAVLFSGRISSEVLLKVSKMRIGFLLSKSAPTDLALQLAEDLHITAVGFVRGRRMNVYTHPSRIKESSKGGVSVE
;
A
#
# COMPACT_ATOMS: atom_id res chain seq x y z
N MET A 1 -11.85 -1.88 -11.87
CA MET A 1 -12.00 -0.77 -10.91
C MET A 1 -13.37 -0.16 -11.14
N GLU A 2 -14.13 0.19 -10.10
CA GLU A 2 -15.42 0.87 -10.32
C GLU A 2 -15.19 2.34 -10.68
N THR A 3 -15.83 2.76 -11.76
CA THR A 3 -15.68 4.08 -12.34
C THR A 3 -17.03 4.60 -12.80
N THR A 4 -17.21 5.91 -12.78
CA THR A 4 -18.43 6.56 -13.25
C THR A 4 -18.12 7.50 -14.42
N PRO A 5 -18.92 7.51 -15.49
CA PRO A 5 -18.78 8.48 -16.55
C PRO A 5 -19.21 9.86 -16.05
N TRP A 6 -18.49 10.91 -16.47
CA TRP A 6 -18.84 12.31 -16.25
C TRP A 6 -18.76 13.06 -17.57
N THR A 7 -19.70 13.96 -17.80
CA THR A 7 -19.62 14.89 -18.92
C THR A 7 -18.64 16.00 -18.56
N ILE A 8 -17.62 16.19 -19.39
CA ILE A 8 -16.61 17.23 -19.25
C ILE A 8 -16.59 18.11 -20.50
N ASP A 9 -16.11 19.34 -20.34
CA ASP A 9 -15.70 20.18 -21.46
C ASP A 9 -14.15 20.16 -21.50
N ARG A 10 -13.58 19.50 -22.52
CA ARG A 10 -12.12 19.35 -22.68
C ARG A 10 -11.60 20.47 -23.58
N TYR A 11 -10.64 21.23 -23.06
CA TYR A 11 -9.99 22.30 -23.83
C TYR A 11 -8.71 21.79 -24.48
N GLU A 12 -8.59 21.98 -25.79
CA GLU A 12 -7.36 21.77 -26.57
C GLU A 12 -6.97 23.10 -27.22
N GLY A 13 -6.10 23.86 -26.55
CA GLY A 13 -5.86 25.26 -26.90
C GLY A 13 -7.01 26.16 -26.44
N GLU A 14 -7.59 26.94 -27.35
CA GLU A 14 -8.75 27.81 -27.08
C GLU A 14 -10.10 27.16 -27.40
N GLU A 15 -10.09 25.95 -27.98
CA GLU A 15 -11.30 25.22 -28.36
C GLU A 15 -11.76 24.27 -27.25
N ALA A 16 -13.08 24.21 -27.01
CA ALA A 16 -13.69 23.29 -26.06
C ALA A 16 -14.52 22.24 -26.79
N ASP A 17 -14.31 20.97 -26.46
CA ASP A 17 -15.11 19.84 -26.94
C ASP A 17 -15.73 19.08 -25.76
N ARG A 18 -17.04 18.85 -25.84
CA ARG A 18 -17.79 18.16 -24.78
C ARG A 18 -17.65 16.66 -24.94
N LYS A 19 -17.05 16.00 -23.94
CA LYS A 19 -16.75 14.57 -23.96
C LYS A 19 -17.23 13.87 -22.70
N SER A 20 -17.35 12.55 -22.78
CA SER A 20 -17.44 11.71 -21.59
C SER A 20 -16.03 11.39 -21.12
N ASP A 21 -15.77 11.58 -19.82
CA ASP A 21 -14.55 11.11 -19.16
C ASP A 21 -14.90 10.12 -18.04
N ILE A 22 -13.94 9.30 -17.64
CA ILE A 22 -14.15 8.26 -16.64
C ILE A 22 -13.48 8.68 -15.34
N VAL A 23 -14.26 8.73 -14.25
CA VAL A 23 -13.80 9.17 -12.94
C VAL A 23 -13.84 8.02 -11.93
N ALA A 24 -12.86 7.97 -11.04
CA ALA A 24 -12.81 7.01 -9.94
C ALA A 24 -13.96 7.22 -8.95
N VAL A 25 -14.59 6.14 -8.48
CA VAL A 25 -15.62 6.21 -7.45
C VAL A 25 -14.99 6.26 -6.06
N GLU A 26 -15.39 7.26 -5.27
CA GLU A 26 -15.16 7.30 -3.82
C GLU A 26 -16.31 6.60 -3.09
N TYR A 27 -15.96 5.64 -2.24
CA TYR A 27 -16.91 4.86 -1.47
C TYR A 27 -16.62 4.97 0.04
N PRO A 28 -17.51 5.57 0.84
CA PRO A 28 -17.37 5.62 2.28
C PRO A 28 -17.73 4.27 2.90
N LEU A 29 -16.80 3.67 3.63
CA LEU A 29 -16.98 2.42 4.36
C LEU A 29 -16.81 2.67 5.88
N THR A 30 -17.89 2.48 6.62
CA THR A 30 -17.90 2.51 8.09
C THR A 30 -17.70 1.12 8.66
N ILE A 31 -16.69 0.96 9.50
CA ILE A 31 -16.32 -0.31 10.13
C ILE A 31 -16.87 -0.34 11.55
N PHE A 32 -17.67 -1.35 11.85
CA PHE A 32 -18.12 -1.69 13.20
C PHE A 32 -17.34 -2.89 13.71
N ILE A 33 -16.83 -2.83 14.93
CA ILE A 33 -16.12 -3.92 15.59
C ILE A 33 -16.88 -4.31 16.85
N ASN A 34 -17.33 -5.56 16.92
CA ASN A 34 -18.13 -6.10 18.03
C ASN A 34 -19.31 -5.19 18.41
N GLY A 35 -20.00 -4.65 17.40
CA GLY A 35 -21.17 -3.79 17.56
C GLY A 35 -20.87 -2.29 17.77
N ASN A 36 -19.61 -1.89 17.89
CA ASN A 36 -19.23 -0.48 18.09
C ASN A 36 -18.67 0.13 16.81
N GLU A 37 -19.12 1.33 16.43
CA GLU A 37 -18.54 2.09 15.32
C GLU A 37 -17.07 2.40 15.64
N PHE A 38 -16.17 2.00 14.75
CA PHE A 38 -14.73 2.16 14.95
C PHE A 38 -14.15 3.28 14.10
N ALA A 39 -14.38 3.24 12.79
CA ALA A 39 -13.85 4.24 11.85
C ALA A 39 -14.66 4.26 10.54
N THR A 40 -14.64 5.40 9.86
CA THR A 40 -15.10 5.53 8.47
C THR A 40 -13.92 5.91 7.59
N MET A 41 -13.72 5.16 6.51
CA MET A 41 -12.70 5.41 5.50
C MET A 41 -13.33 5.65 4.13
N VAL A 42 -12.71 6.50 3.33
CA VAL A 42 -13.06 6.65 1.91
C VAL A 42 -12.12 5.77 1.09
N CYS A 43 -12.67 4.86 0.30
CA CYS A 43 -11.94 3.84 -0.45
C CYS A 43 -12.57 3.58 -1.82
N THR A 44 -11.96 2.68 -2.59
CA THR A 44 -12.62 2.10 -3.77
C THR A 44 -13.52 0.94 -3.34
N PRO A 45 -14.70 0.75 -3.95
CA PRO A 45 -15.68 -0.29 -3.59
C PRO A 45 -15.27 -1.70 -4.07
N LEU A 46 -13.99 -2.06 -3.93
CA LEU A 46 -13.41 -3.32 -4.38
C LEU A 46 -12.47 -3.90 -3.33
N ASP A 47 -12.44 -5.23 -3.24
CA ASP A 47 -11.58 -5.97 -2.31
C ASP A 47 -11.78 -5.53 -0.84
N LEU A 48 -13.00 -5.16 -0.48
CA LEU A 48 -13.31 -4.53 0.80
C LEU A 48 -13.03 -5.43 2.00
N GLU A 49 -13.21 -6.76 1.88
CA GLU A 49 -12.84 -7.68 2.95
C GLU A 49 -11.34 -7.66 3.24
N VAL A 50 -10.55 -7.60 2.17
CA VAL A 50 -9.08 -7.51 2.24
C VAL A 50 -8.67 -6.17 2.82
N LEU A 51 -9.31 -5.07 2.39
CA LEU A 51 -9.10 -3.73 2.93
C LEU A 51 -9.37 -3.68 4.44
N VAL A 52 -10.54 -4.16 4.89
CA VAL A 52 -10.92 -4.16 6.30
C VAL A 52 -9.94 -4.99 7.12
N THR A 53 -9.61 -6.20 6.66
CA THR A 53 -8.65 -7.08 7.35
C THR A 53 -7.29 -6.38 7.51
N GLY A 54 -6.78 -5.80 6.43
CA GLY A 54 -5.50 -5.10 6.44
C GLY A 54 -5.50 -3.83 7.27
N PHE A 55 -6.60 -3.07 7.25
CA PHE A 55 -6.75 -1.88 8.07
C PHE A 55 -6.73 -2.21 9.56
N LEU A 56 -7.49 -3.23 10.00
CA LEU A 56 -7.49 -3.68 11.40
C LEU A 56 -6.08 -4.12 11.84
N ALA A 57 -5.34 -4.79 10.96
CA ALA A 57 -3.97 -5.22 11.25
C ALA A 57 -2.99 -4.04 11.29
N SER A 58 -3.13 -3.07 10.38
CA SER A 58 -2.37 -1.82 10.39
C SER A 58 -2.62 -1.03 11.66
N GLU A 59 -3.85 -0.98 12.15
CA GLU A 59 -4.21 -0.37 13.43
C GLU A 59 -3.77 -1.20 14.65
N GLY A 60 -3.15 -2.37 14.44
CA GLY A 60 -2.66 -3.24 15.51
C GLY A 60 -3.76 -3.95 16.29
N LEU A 61 -5.00 -3.96 15.79
CA LEU A 61 -6.16 -4.58 16.45
C LEU A 61 -6.17 -6.10 16.27
N ILE A 62 -5.59 -6.59 15.18
CA ILE A 62 -5.36 -8.00 14.90
C ILE A 62 -3.92 -8.21 14.44
N ARG A 63 -3.41 -9.43 14.63
CA ARG A 63 -2.10 -9.86 14.11
C ARG A 63 -2.23 -10.97 13.07
N LYS A 64 -3.36 -11.68 13.05
CA LYS A 64 -3.71 -12.74 12.11
C LYS A 64 -5.13 -12.55 11.62
N ALA A 65 -5.40 -13.02 10.39
CA ALA A 65 -6.74 -12.99 9.83
C ALA A 65 -7.74 -13.85 10.63
N ASP A 66 -7.27 -14.93 11.27
CA ASP A 66 -8.10 -15.82 12.09
C ASP A 66 -8.55 -15.22 13.43
N GLU A 67 -8.08 -14.02 13.80
CA GLU A 67 -8.62 -13.27 14.93
C GLU A 67 -9.99 -12.64 14.62
N ILE A 68 -10.31 -12.50 13.32
CA ILE A 68 -11.65 -12.14 12.83
C ILE A 68 -12.50 -13.41 12.80
N LYS A 69 -13.50 -13.46 13.68
CA LYS A 69 -14.48 -14.55 13.74
C LYS A 69 -15.46 -14.46 12.56
N LYS A 70 -15.88 -13.25 12.22
CA LYS A 70 -16.83 -12.99 11.12
C LYS A 70 -16.62 -11.58 10.57
N LEU A 71 -16.66 -11.47 9.25
CA LEU A 71 -16.69 -10.21 8.52
C LEU A 71 -17.90 -10.24 7.58
N THR A 72 -18.70 -9.18 7.57
CA THR A 72 -19.84 -9.05 6.65
C THR A 72 -19.91 -7.61 6.17
N ILE A 73 -20.06 -7.42 4.86
CA ILE A 73 -20.11 -6.10 4.25
C ILE A 73 -21.50 -5.89 3.65
N ASP A 74 -22.15 -4.83 4.11
CA ASP A 74 -23.37 -4.30 3.55
C ASP A 74 -22.99 -3.18 2.57
N MET A 75 -22.93 -3.54 1.29
CA MET A 75 -22.51 -2.63 0.22
C MET A 75 -23.49 -1.47 0.03
N ASP A 76 -24.79 -1.70 0.25
CA ASP A 76 -25.81 -0.68 0.06
C ASP A 76 -25.73 0.39 1.16
N ARG A 77 -25.36 -0.01 2.38
CA ARG A 77 -25.22 0.91 3.51
C ARG A 77 -23.83 1.49 3.68
N GLY A 78 -22.80 0.94 3.04
CA GLY A 78 -21.42 1.36 3.29
C GLY A 78 -20.92 0.88 4.65
N ILE A 79 -21.31 -0.31 5.10
CA ILE A 79 -20.98 -0.79 6.45
C ILE A 79 -20.27 -2.15 6.41
N ALA A 80 -19.14 -2.24 7.10
CA ALA A 80 -18.47 -3.51 7.42
C ALA A 80 -18.67 -3.87 8.88
N TYR A 81 -19.29 -5.02 9.14
CA TYR A 81 -19.46 -5.59 10.47
C TYR A 81 -18.37 -6.63 10.74
N VAL A 82 -17.54 -6.38 11.75
CA VAL A 82 -16.45 -7.24 12.19
C VAL A 82 -16.77 -7.80 13.57
N GLU A 83 -16.75 -9.12 13.70
CA GLU A 83 -16.71 -9.82 14.99
C GLU A 83 -15.30 -10.39 15.19
N THR A 84 -14.71 -10.13 16.35
CA THR A 84 -13.38 -10.66 16.71
C THR A 84 -13.47 -11.63 17.88
N HIS A 85 -12.53 -12.58 17.97
CA HIS A 85 -12.48 -13.53 19.09
C HIS A 85 -12.21 -12.88 20.44
N ARG A 86 -11.52 -11.75 20.44
CA ARG A 86 -11.20 -10.98 21.65
C ARG A 86 -11.92 -9.64 21.62
N PRO A 87 -12.42 -9.14 22.76
CA PRO A 87 -12.91 -7.79 22.85
C PRO A 87 -11.74 -6.83 22.55
N ILE A 88 -11.90 -6.02 21.52
CA ILE A 88 -10.98 -4.93 21.21
C ILE A 88 -11.42 -3.72 22.04
N ALA A 89 -10.54 -3.23 22.91
CA ALA A 89 -10.77 -1.98 23.61
C ALA A 89 -10.74 -0.84 22.58
N VAL A 90 -11.92 -0.42 22.12
CA VAL A 90 -12.04 0.81 21.31
C VAL A 90 -11.71 1.96 22.25
N SER A 91 -10.50 2.48 22.14
CA SER A 91 -10.03 3.56 23.01
C SER A 91 -10.83 4.84 22.77
N GLY A 92 -11.69 5.15 23.74
CA GLY A 92 -12.25 6.49 24.00
C GLY A 92 -13.63 6.75 23.41
N GLU A 93 -14.60 6.93 24.31
CA GLU A 93 -15.89 7.57 24.05
C GLU A 93 -15.72 8.85 23.21
N GLY A 94 -16.46 8.96 22.09
CA GLY A 94 -16.81 10.25 21.50
C GLY A 94 -15.97 10.80 20.34
N GLN A 95 -14.88 10.17 19.90
CA GLN A 95 -14.17 10.62 18.69
C GLN A 95 -14.43 9.69 17.51
N LYS A 96 -15.47 10.00 16.73
CA LYS A 96 -15.74 9.41 15.42
C LYS A 96 -14.48 9.53 14.55
N ARG A 97 -13.80 8.41 14.27
CA ARG A 97 -12.56 8.40 13.48
C ARG A 97 -12.88 8.55 12.00
N TRP A 98 -12.79 9.78 11.50
CA TRP A 98 -12.85 10.07 10.06
C TRP A 98 -11.45 9.98 9.45
N ILE A 99 -11.23 8.94 8.65
CA ILE A 99 -9.97 8.72 7.94
C ILE A 99 -10.19 9.08 6.48
N GLY A 100 -9.92 10.35 6.15
CA GLY A 100 -9.96 10.81 4.76
C GLY A 100 -8.81 10.23 3.93
N SER A 101 -9.02 10.12 2.61
CA SER A 101 -8.02 9.66 1.63
C SER A 101 -6.71 10.48 1.67
N CYS A 102 -6.80 11.74 2.09
CA CYS A 102 -5.68 12.69 2.21
C CYS A 102 -5.38 13.11 3.68
N CYS A 103 -4.97 12.15 4.51
CA CYS A 103 -4.23 12.19 5.80
C CYS A 103 -3.87 13.55 6.49
N GLY A 104 -4.82 14.47 6.71
CA GLY A 104 -4.54 15.73 7.41
C GLY A 104 -4.36 15.58 8.93
N LYS A 105 -5.29 14.88 9.59
CA LYS A 105 -5.48 14.95 11.06
C LYS A 105 -5.06 13.71 11.86
N SER A 106 -4.78 12.57 11.21
CA SER A 106 -4.52 11.30 11.90
C SER A 106 -3.04 11.05 12.28
N ARG A 107 -2.12 11.89 11.79
CA ARG A 107 -0.65 11.72 11.94
C ARG A 107 -0.17 11.44 13.37
N ALA A 108 -0.67 12.14 14.38
CA ALA A 108 -0.16 12.02 15.75
C ALA A 108 -0.46 10.65 16.42
N PHE A 109 -1.55 9.99 16.03
CA PHE A 109 -1.95 8.71 16.61
C PHE A 109 -1.26 7.52 15.93
N TYR A 110 -1.09 7.58 14.61
CA TYR A 110 -0.32 6.59 13.84
C TYR A 110 1.07 6.42 14.45
N PHE A 111 1.84 7.49 14.68
CA PHE A 111 3.20 7.37 15.21
C PHE A 111 3.32 6.59 16.54
N LYS A 112 2.38 6.73 17.48
CA LYS A 112 2.43 6.01 18.77
C LYS A 112 2.16 4.52 18.61
N ASN A 113 1.13 4.16 17.85
CA ASN A 113 0.76 2.76 17.66
C ASN A 113 1.70 2.06 16.66
N ASP A 114 2.17 2.79 15.66
CA ASP A 114 3.13 2.32 14.66
C ASP A 114 4.47 1.97 15.31
N ALA A 115 4.99 2.80 16.21
CA ALA A 115 6.24 2.48 16.92
C ALA A 115 6.15 1.17 17.71
N ALA A 116 4.99 0.85 18.29
CA ALA A 116 4.78 -0.37 19.06
C ALA A 116 4.60 -1.62 18.20
N THR A 117 4.23 -1.46 16.92
CA THR A 117 3.87 -2.56 16.02
C THR A 117 4.84 -2.72 14.84
N ALA A 118 5.69 -1.74 14.59
CA ALA A 118 6.78 -1.80 13.61
C ALA A 118 7.71 -2.97 13.92
N ARG A 119 8.23 -3.58 12.86
CA ARG A 119 9.13 -4.73 12.93
C ARG A 119 10.30 -4.52 11.99
N THR A 120 11.50 -4.72 12.49
CA THR A 120 12.68 -4.80 11.65
C THR A 120 12.51 -5.93 10.64
N ALA A 121 12.79 -5.66 9.37
CA ALA A 121 12.77 -6.69 8.35
C ALA A 121 13.92 -7.67 8.62
N VAL A 122 13.57 -8.93 8.93
CA VAL A 122 14.54 -10.01 9.13
C VAL A 122 14.61 -10.81 7.83
N ASP A 123 15.18 -10.21 6.80
CA ASP A 123 15.27 -10.81 5.48
C ASP A 123 16.61 -10.45 4.81
N ASP A 124 17.44 -11.46 4.54
CA ASP A 124 18.72 -11.33 3.84
C ASP A 124 18.56 -11.36 2.31
N THR A 125 17.31 -11.31 1.82
CA THR A 125 17.04 -11.26 0.38
C THR A 125 17.85 -10.14 -0.26
N ALA A 126 18.38 -10.43 -1.43
CA ALA A 126 19.04 -9.47 -2.29
C ALA A 126 18.52 -9.63 -3.71
N TYR A 127 18.31 -8.52 -4.40
CA TYR A 127 17.84 -8.49 -5.78
C TYR A 127 18.91 -7.95 -6.71
N THR A 128 18.89 -8.39 -7.97
CA THR A 128 19.67 -7.72 -9.01
C THR A 128 18.94 -6.46 -9.47
N PRO A 129 19.65 -5.46 -10.03
CA PRO A 129 19.02 -4.33 -10.71
C PRO A 129 17.98 -4.77 -11.74
N ASP A 130 18.32 -5.75 -12.59
CA ASP A 130 17.41 -6.33 -13.58
C ASP A 130 16.12 -6.89 -12.97
N THR A 131 16.21 -7.53 -11.80
CA THR A 131 15.01 -8.05 -11.13
C THR A 131 14.12 -6.92 -10.62
N CYS A 132 14.69 -5.88 -10.00
CA CYS A 132 13.95 -4.69 -9.56
C CYS A 132 13.22 -4.01 -10.72
N PHE A 133 13.93 -3.90 -11.82
CA PHE A 133 13.48 -3.40 -13.10
C PHE A 133 12.31 -4.19 -13.69
N ARG A 134 12.42 -5.52 -13.78
CA ARG A 134 11.33 -6.38 -14.26
C ARG A 134 10.08 -6.29 -13.37
N MET A 135 10.26 -6.23 -12.04
CA MET A 135 9.14 -6.04 -11.10
C MET A 135 8.41 -4.72 -11.35
N MET A 136 9.14 -3.60 -11.48
CA MET A 136 8.53 -2.29 -11.71
C MET A 136 7.92 -2.14 -13.11
N ASP A 137 8.50 -2.77 -14.13
CA ASP A 137 7.91 -2.80 -15.47
C ASP A 137 6.60 -3.60 -15.48
N ALA A 138 6.56 -4.75 -14.77
CA ALA A 138 5.32 -5.53 -14.61
C ALA A 138 4.25 -4.75 -13.83
N PHE A 139 4.65 -4.06 -12.76
CA PHE A 139 3.78 -3.20 -11.96
C PHE A 139 3.13 -2.09 -12.81
N HIS A 140 3.93 -1.43 -13.65
CA HIS A 140 3.43 -0.38 -14.53
C HIS A 140 2.50 -0.90 -15.64
N ARG A 141 2.72 -2.11 -16.16
CA ARG A 141 1.80 -2.73 -17.14
C ARG A 141 0.45 -3.06 -16.52
N GLU A 142 0.43 -3.58 -15.30
CA GLU A 142 -0.84 -3.75 -14.56
C GLU A 142 -1.50 -2.39 -14.29
N ALA A 143 -0.70 -1.34 -14.10
CA ALA A 143 -1.17 0.03 -13.94
C ALA A 143 -1.66 0.71 -15.24
N GLU A 144 -1.41 0.13 -16.42
CA GLU A 144 -1.87 0.69 -17.70
C GLU A 144 -3.39 0.54 -17.84
N THR A 145 -3.96 -0.54 -17.30
CA THR A 145 -5.41 -0.69 -17.06
C THR A 145 -5.96 0.34 -16.05
N PHE A 146 -5.10 1.02 -15.29
CA PHE A 146 -5.43 2.02 -14.27
C PHE A 146 -5.29 3.46 -14.78
N ARG A 147 -4.75 3.66 -15.99
CA ARG A 147 -4.45 4.97 -16.58
C ARG A 147 -5.70 5.74 -17.04
N GLU A 148 -6.87 5.12 -16.98
CA GLU A 148 -8.14 5.70 -17.45
C GLU A 148 -8.68 6.81 -16.54
N THR A 149 -8.39 6.82 -15.24
CA THR A 149 -8.93 7.85 -14.33
C THR A 149 -7.88 8.82 -13.76
N GLY A 150 -6.59 8.43 -13.73
CA GLY A 150 -5.51 9.23 -13.12
C GLY A 150 -5.66 9.50 -11.61
N GLY A 151 -6.75 9.07 -10.97
CA GLY A 151 -7.15 9.50 -9.63
C GLY A 151 -6.93 8.45 -8.54
N VAL A 152 -6.10 7.44 -8.78
CA VAL A 152 -5.89 6.33 -7.84
C VAL A 152 -4.43 6.10 -7.47
N HIS A 153 -4.21 5.27 -6.46
CA HIS A 153 -2.93 4.74 -6.03
C HIS A 153 -2.89 3.22 -6.21
N GLN A 154 -1.69 2.68 -6.38
CA GLN A 154 -1.47 1.26 -6.57
C GLN A 154 -0.33 0.81 -5.66
N ALA A 155 -0.48 -0.38 -5.12
CA ALA A 155 0.56 -1.08 -4.40
C ALA A 155 0.57 -2.55 -4.82
N ALA A 156 1.74 -3.17 -4.89
CA ALA A 156 1.85 -4.59 -5.21
C ALA A 156 2.88 -5.31 -4.32
N ILE A 157 2.65 -6.61 -4.12
CA ILE A 157 3.63 -7.57 -3.69
C ILE A 157 4.26 -8.19 -4.94
N ALA A 158 5.58 -8.22 -4.97
CA ALA A 158 6.36 -8.82 -6.05
C ALA A 158 7.44 -9.73 -5.49
N LYS A 159 7.86 -10.70 -6.31
CA LYS A 159 8.94 -11.62 -6.01
C LYS A 159 9.62 -12.06 -7.31
N ASP A 160 10.95 -12.09 -7.31
CA ASP A 160 11.77 -12.65 -8.40
C ASP A 160 11.44 -12.11 -9.81
N GLY A 161 11.08 -10.82 -9.91
CA GLY A 161 10.79 -10.18 -11.20
C GLY A 161 9.32 -10.25 -11.62
N LYS A 162 8.44 -10.80 -10.78
CA LYS A 162 7.01 -11.00 -11.08
C LYS A 162 6.13 -10.35 -10.02
N ILE A 163 4.96 -9.87 -10.44
CA ILE A 163 3.91 -9.46 -9.51
C ILE A 163 3.24 -10.71 -8.96
N VAL A 164 3.08 -10.75 -7.64
CA VAL A 164 2.31 -11.77 -6.93
C VAL A 164 0.86 -11.31 -6.80
N LYS A 165 0.68 -10.07 -6.32
CA LYS A 165 -0.64 -9.46 -6.14
C LYS A 165 -0.52 -7.95 -6.17
N ALA A 166 -1.44 -7.28 -6.87
CA ALA A 166 -1.56 -5.83 -6.85
C ALA A 166 -2.96 -5.42 -6.41
N TYR A 167 -3.02 -4.28 -5.72
CA TYR A 167 -4.28 -3.61 -5.37
C TYR A 167 -4.22 -2.14 -5.76
N THR A 168 -5.40 -1.64 -6.08
CA THR A 168 -5.65 -0.24 -6.37
C THR A 168 -6.64 0.30 -5.35
N ASP A 169 -6.42 1.55 -4.97
CA ASP A 169 -7.38 2.30 -4.18
C ASP A 169 -7.20 3.80 -4.39
N ILE A 170 -8.23 4.60 -4.12
CA ILE A 170 -8.13 6.06 -4.16
C ILE A 170 -7.22 6.57 -3.04
N GLY A 171 -7.22 5.87 -1.91
CA GLY A 171 -6.32 6.12 -0.79
C GLY A 171 -5.02 5.32 -0.92
N ARG A 172 -3.88 6.01 -0.88
CA ARG A 172 -2.57 5.33 -0.91
C ARG A 172 -2.37 4.36 0.27
N HIS A 173 -2.92 4.71 1.44
CA HIS A 173 -2.88 3.86 2.63
C HIS A 173 -3.77 2.63 2.46
N ASN A 174 -4.96 2.81 1.89
CA ASN A 174 -5.89 1.72 1.61
C ASN A 174 -5.27 0.69 0.65
N ALA A 175 -4.53 1.14 -0.37
CA ALA A 175 -3.83 0.22 -1.29
C ALA A 175 -2.80 -0.66 -0.54
N LEU A 176 -2.05 -0.07 0.41
CA LEU A 176 -1.13 -0.82 1.27
C LEU A 176 -1.87 -1.71 2.27
N ASP A 177 -2.99 -1.25 2.83
CA ASP A 177 -3.81 -2.05 3.73
C ASP A 177 -4.38 -3.27 3.02
N LYS A 178 -4.88 -3.13 1.78
CA LYS A 178 -5.27 -4.29 0.96
C LYS A 178 -4.12 -5.30 0.78
N LEU A 179 -2.89 -4.85 0.53
CA LEU A 179 -1.75 -5.78 0.50
C LEU A 179 -1.55 -6.49 1.85
N TYR A 180 -1.64 -5.75 2.96
CA TYR A 180 -1.43 -6.35 4.27
C TYR A 180 -2.52 -7.37 4.61
N GLY A 181 -3.79 -7.04 4.33
CA GLY A 181 -4.91 -7.95 4.48
C GLY A 181 -4.71 -9.23 3.67
N TYR A 182 -4.29 -9.10 2.41
CA TYR A 182 -3.99 -10.23 1.55
C TYR A 182 -2.89 -11.14 2.12
N LEU A 183 -1.77 -10.56 2.58
CA LEU A 183 -0.69 -11.32 3.19
C LEU A 183 -1.16 -12.12 4.42
N LEU A 184 -2.07 -11.55 5.22
CA LEU A 184 -2.62 -12.22 6.41
C LEU A 184 -3.62 -13.33 6.05
N MET A 185 -4.49 -13.09 5.07
CA MET A 185 -5.50 -14.04 4.61
C MET A 185 -4.86 -15.25 3.95
N GLU A 186 -3.87 -15.02 3.07
CA GLU A 186 -3.13 -16.07 2.36
C GLU A 186 -2.03 -16.72 3.20
N ARG A 187 -1.78 -16.21 4.41
CA ARG A 187 -0.71 -16.68 5.31
C ARG A 187 0.66 -16.72 4.61
N MET A 188 0.92 -15.73 3.77
CA MET A 188 2.10 -15.70 2.92
C MET A 188 3.40 -15.56 3.73
N GLU A 189 4.43 -16.27 3.30
CA GLU A 189 5.79 -16.03 3.78
C GLU A 189 6.32 -14.70 3.25
N HIS A 190 6.83 -13.87 4.15
CA HIS A 190 7.33 -12.52 3.84
C HIS A 190 8.72 -12.52 3.20
N ARG A 191 9.44 -13.64 3.25
CA ARG A 191 10.82 -13.75 2.78
C ARG A 191 10.91 -13.64 1.26
N GLY A 192 11.78 -12.73 0.82
CA GLY A 192 11.98 -12.47 -0.59
C GLY A 192 10.80 -11.78 -1.26
N LEU A 193 9.91 -11.16 -0.51
CA LEU A 193 8.92 -10.27 -1.09
C LEU A 193 9.49 -8.85 -1.23
N ALA A 194 8.95 -8.11 -2.18
CA ALA A 194 9.14 -6.68 -2.32
C ALA A 194 7.77 -6.00 -2.40
N VAL A 195 7.65 -4.83 -1.76
CA VAL A 195 6.51 -3.94 -1.96
C VAL A 195 6.86 -2.97 -3.10
N LEU A 196 5.98 -2.87 -4.08
CA LEU A 196 6.02 -1.88 -5.14
C LEU A 196 4.94 -0.85 -4.88
N PHE A 197 5.26 0.44 -5.01
CA PHE A 197 4.34 1.51 -4.65
C PHE A 197 4.35 2.66 -5.65
N SER A 198 3.16 3.14 -6.02
CA SER A 198 3.03 4.22 -7.00
C SER A 198 3.31 5.62 -6.41
N GLY A 199 3.13 5.79 -5.10
CA GLY A 199 3.29 7.06 -4.39
C GLY A 199 4.69 7.31 -3.82
N ARG A 200 4.87 8.45 -3.16
CA ARG A 200 6.11 8.81 -2.45
C ARG A 200 6.38 7.85 -1.30
N ILE A 201 7.65 7.56 -1.03
CA ILE A 201 8.07 6.78 0.15
C ILE A 201 8.09 7.75 1.34
N SER A 202 6.96 7.84 2.05
CA SER A 202 6.84 8.58 3.32
C SER A 202 7.06 7.66 4.52
N SER A 203 7.27 8.23 5.69
CA SER A 203 7.40 7.49 6.95
C SER A 203 6.21 6.56 7.21
N GLU A 204 4.99 7.03 6.98
CA GLU A 204 3.75 6.24 7.13
C GLU A 204 3.70 5.03 6.20
N VAL A 205 4.14 5.19 4.94
CA VAL A 205 4.22 4.09 3.96
C VAL A 205 5.23 3.06 4.45
N LEU A 206 6.40 3.53 4.87
CA LEU A 206 7.47 2.67 5.32
C LEU A 206 7.08 1.88 6.59
N LEU A 207 6.37 2.51 7.53
CA LEU A 207 5.85 1.85 8.73
C LEU A 207 4.86 0.73 8.39
N LYS A 208 3.97 0.92 7.39
CA LYS A 208 3.09 -0.15 6.90
C LYS A 208 3.89 -1.31 6.29
N VAL A 209 4.91 -1.01 5.48
CA VAL A 209 5.79 -2.04 4.89
C VAL A 209 6.55 -2.82 5.98
N SER A 210 7.02 -2.12 7.01
CA SER A 210 7.66 -2.73 8.18
C SER A 210 6.73 -3.70 8.92
N LYS A 211 5.44 -3.35 9.10
CA LYS A 211 4.45 -4.26 9.72
C LYS A 211 4.24 -5.54 8.90
N MET A 212 4.34 -5.45 7.57
CA MET A 212 4.31 -6.62 6.68
C MET A 212 5.58 -7.48 6.76
N ARG A 213 6.63 -7.01 7.46
CA ARG A 213 7.96 -7.64 7.57
C ARG A 213 8.68 -7.82 6.23
N ILE A 214 8.41 -6.92 5.29
CA ILE A 214 9.01 -6.96 3.96
C ILE A 214 10.21 -6.02 3.91
N GLY A 215 11.35 -6.54 3.46
CA GLY A 215 12.63 -5.83 3.47
C GLY A 215 12.91 -4.94 2.25
N PHE A 216 12.04 -4.95 1.24
CA PHE A 216 12.21 -4.14 0.02
C PHE A 216 11.00 -3.26 -0.26
N LEU A 217 11.26 -1.98 -0.52
CA LEU A 217 10.27 -1.02 -1.01
C LEU A 217 10.79 -0.31 -2.25
N LEU A 218 10.13 -0.56 -3.39
CA LEU A 218 10.43 0.09 -4.67
C LEU A 218 9.31 1.08 -5.00
N SER A 219 9.68 2.28 -5.44
CA SER A 219 8.73 3.31 -5.87
C SER A 219 9.20 4.02 -7.13
N LYS A 220 8.21 4.44 -7.94
CA LYS A 220 8.44 5.36 -9.07
C LYS A 220 8.67 6.81 -8.65
N SER A 221 8.48 7.12 -7.36
CA SER A 221 8.46 8.48 -6.79
C SER A 221 9.58 8.70 -5.78
N ALA A 222 9.70 9.93 -5.29
CA ALA A 222 10.73 10.33 -4.34
C ALA A 222 10.45 9.78 -2.91
N PRO A 223 11.50 9.47 -2.14
CA PRO A 223 11.40 9.33 -0.69
C PRO A 223 11.44 10.68 0.04
N THR A 224 11.05 10.68 1.32
CA THR A 224 11.28 11.79 2.26
C THR A 224 12.39 11.44 3.25
N ASP A 225 13.10 12.44 3.77
CA ASP A 225 14.21 12.27 4.71
C ASP A 225 13.86 11.36 5.91
N LEU A 226 12.78 11.66 6.64
CA LEU A 226 12.31 10.83 7.76
C LEU A 226 12.02 9.37 7.35
N ALA A 227 11.57 9.14 6.11
CA ALA A 227 11.33 7.79 5.63
C ALA A 227 12.63 7.02 5.39
N LEU A 228 13.69 7.71 4.97
CA LEU A 228 15.01 7.10 4.79
C LEU A 228 15.66 6.75 6.12
N GLN A 229 15.55 7.64 7.12
CA GLN A 229 16.00 7.35 8.49
C GLN A 229 15.31 6.10 9.05
N LEU A 230 13.98 6.03 8.94
CA LEU A 230 13.22 4.84 9.36
C LEU A 230 13.59 3.60 8.54
N ALA A 231 13.94 3.74 7.27
CA ALA A 231 14.33 2.62 6.42
C ALA A 231 15.67 2.02 6.85
N GLU A 232 16.61 2.85 7.30
CA GLU A 232 17.84 2.40 7.94
C GLU A 232 17.52 1.61 9.22
N ASP A 233 16.78 2.21 10.15
CA ASP A 233 16.45 1.61 11.44
C ASP A 233 15.66 0.29 11.33
N LEU A 234 14.77 0.20 10.35
CA LEU A 234 13.88 -0.95 10.15
C LEU A 234 14.45 -1.99 9.16
N HIS A 235 15.68 -1.79 8.67
CA HIS A 235 16.37 -2.67 7.73
C HIS A 235 15.63 -2.87 6.39
N ILE A 236 15.01 -1.80 5.87
CA ILE A 236 14.26 -1.80 4.62
C ILE A 236 15.09 -1.15 3.52
N THR A 237 15.38 -1.87 2.44
CA THR A 237 15.99 -1.32 1.23
C THR A 237 14.96 -0.46 0.49
N ALA A 238 15.11 0.86 0.60
CA ALA A 238 14.26 1.84 -0.06
C ALA A 238 14.87 2.24 -1.40
N VAL A 239 14.15 1.97 -2.49
CA VAL A 239 14.55 2.29 -3.86
C VAL A 239 13.53 3.23 -4.48
N GLY A 240 13.96 4.43 -4.81
CA GLY A 240 13.11 5.46 -5.42
C GLY A 240 13.41 5.67 -6.90
N PHE A 241 12.52 6.40 -7.57
CA PHE A 241 12.66 6.78 -8.98
C PHE A 241 12.92 5.60 -9.93
N VAL A 242 12.35 4.43 -9.65
CA VAL A 242 12.51 3.25 -10.52
C VAL A 242 11.70 3.45 -11.80
N ARG A 243 12.36 3.81 -12.90
CA ARG A 243 11.73 4.11 -14.20
C ARG A 243 12.67 3.74 -15.34
N GLY A 244 12.16 3.02 -16.33
CA GLY A 244 13.01 2.45 -17.37
C GLY A 244 14.20 1.73 -16.72
N ARG A 245 15.41 1.89 -17.25
CA ARG A 245 16.63 1.27 -16.71
C ARG A 245 17.39 2.11 -15.69
N ARG A 246 16.69 2.91 -14.89
CA ARG A 246 17.27 3.72 -13.82
C ARG A 246 16.50 3.55 -12.51
N MET A 247 17.25 3.57 -11.41
CA MET A 247 16.73 3.62 -10.04
C MET A 247 17.75 4.31 -9.12
N ASN A 248 17.29 4.84 -8.00
CA ASN A 248 18.15 5.34 -6.93
C ASN A 248 17.93 4.46 -5.69
N VAL A 249 19.00 3.83 -5.21
CA VAL A 249 18.98 3.05 -3.96
C VAL A 249 19.40 3.98 -2.84
N TYR A 250 18.53 4.17 -1.84
CA TYR A 250 18.76 5.15 -0.77
C TYR A 250 19.28 4.50 0.52
N THR A 251 18.85 3.27 0.82
CA THR A 251 19.20 2.55 2.05
C THR A 251 19.56 1.11 1.75
N HIS A 252 20.43 0.51 2.56
CA HIS A 252 20.90 -0.87 2.44
C HIS A 252 21.31 -1.29 1.01
N PRO A 253 22.21 -0.56 0.31
CA PRO A 253 22.56 -0.82 -1.08
C PRO A 253 23.25 -2.17 -1.32
N SER A 254 23.86 -2.75 -0.28
CA SER A 254 24.48 -4.09 -0.32
C SER A 254 23.49 -5.21 -0.70
N ARG A 255 22.17 -4.96 -0.54
CA ARG A 255 21.10 -5.89 -0.92
C ARG A 255 20.71 -5.77 -2.40
N ILE A 256 21.33 -4.86 -3.15
CA ILE A 256 21.26 -4.83 -4.61
C ILE A 256 22.55 -5.45 -5.17
N LYS A 257 22.46 -6.71 -5.62
CA LYS A 257 23.61 -7.43 -6.17
C LYS A 257 23.80 -7.07 -7.64
N GLU A 258 24.86 -6.33 -7.92
CA GLU A 258 25.31 -6.14 -9.29
C GLU A 258 25.64 -7.49 -9.91
N SER A 259 25.15 -7.74 -11.12
CA SER A 259 25.64 -8.90 -11.89
C SER A 259 27.13 -8.68 -12.10
N SER A 260 27.95 -9.58 -11.58
CA SER A 260 29.41 -9.57 -11.78
C SER A 260 29.67 -9.45 -13.28
N LYS A 261 30.10 -8.26 -13.72
CA LYS A 261 30.69 -8.12 -15.05
C LYS A 261 31.91 -9.02 -15.02
N GLY A 262 31.90 -10.08 -15.84
CA GLY A 262 33.07 -10.93 -16.02
C GLY A 262 34.27 -10.03 -16.23
N GLY A 263 35.24 -10.11 -15.32
CA GLY A 263 36.48 -9.36 -15.43
C GLY A 263 37.09 -9.69 -16.77
N VAL A 264 37.25 -8.68 -17.63
CA VAL A 264 38.23 -8.76 -18.69
C VAL A 264 39.57 -8.68 -17.98
N SER A 265 40.20 -9.84 -17.81
CA SER A 265 41.61 -9.94 -17.53
C SER A 265 42.33 -9.22 -18.67
N VAL A 266 42.91 -8.06 -18.37
CA VAL A 266 43.94 -7.49 -19.22
C VAL A 266 45.25 -8.03 -18.65
N GLU A 267 45.76 -9.08 -19.29
CA GLU A 267 47.20 -9.38 -19.27
C GLU A 267 47.96 -8.34 -20.09
#